data_AF-A0A367RFE0-F1
#
_entry.id   AF-A0A367RFE0-F1
#
_cell.length_a   1.000
_cell.length_b   1.000
_cell.length_c   1.000
_cell.angle_alpha   90.00
_cell.angle_beta   90.00
_cell.angle_gamma   90.00
#
_symmetry.space_group_name_H-M   'P 1'
#
loop_
_entity.id
_entity.type
_entity.pdbx_description
1 polymer ?
#
loop_
_entity_poly.entity_id
_entity_poly.type
_entity_poly.pdbx_seq_one_letter_code
_entity_poly.pdbx_strand_id
1 'polypeptide(L)'
;MKIIEQNQHRLLLRFQKSLWGVLLISITLIPFGLFLCLLGLVLQRADYPGIIAVVSGYVMIAISLHTIIKDTEITNYTFDKPKNSILWERQNRFEILHTKSVEFPCHIISGIEVEDVSGSEGGIAFYPRLILASIYWRFYLKSDGSYESAVSIAKTIAQFLDIPYFANKSEAPTSTIDMKIMANREPGQSSWQYLENQVELLQQQLEHHPNDPDIHQDLGISLYYLNRCIHRKEAVTHLQQAERLFESREDSDRAAIARVMTALISWNY
;
A
#
# COMPACT_ATOMS: atom_id res chain seq x y z
N MET A 1 7.92 -3.47 -13.75
CA MET A 1 9.01 -3.47 -12.72
C MET A 1 10.27 -4.05 -13.35
N LYS A 2 11.48 -3.82 -12.82
CA LYS A 2 12.74 -4.36 -13.42
C LYS A 2 13.58 -5.14 -12.40
N ILE A 3 14.21 -6.22 -12.87
CA ILE A 3 15.24 -6.96 -12.13
C ILE A 3 16.56 -6.19 -12.28
N ILE A 4 17.21 -5.86 -11.16
CA ILE A 4 18.49 -5.16 -11.11
C ILE A 4 19.62 -6.13 -10.80
N GLU A 5 19.38 -7.09 -9.91
CA GLU A 5 20.33 -8.14 -9.53
C GLU A 5 19.55 -9.45 -9.36
N GLN A 6 20.06 -10.55 -9.91
CA GLN A 6 19.53 -11.89 -9.68
C GLN A 6 20.69 -12.87 -9.65
N ASN A 7 20.97 -13.42 -8.47
CA ASN A 7 21.92 -14.51 -8.27
C ASN A 7 21.34 -15.51 -7.26
N GLN A 8 22.13 -16.51 -6.86
CA GLN A 8 21.68 -17.56 -5.95
C GLN A 8 21.36 -17.05 -4.53
N HIS A 9 21.90 -15.91 -4.12
CA HIS A 9 21.78 -15.37 -2.77
C HIS A 9 20.86 -14.16 -2.67
N ARG A 10 20.73 -13.38 -3.75
CA ARG A 10 20.05 -12.09 -3.74
C ARG A 10 19.24 -11.87 -5.01
N LEU A 11 18.04 -11.32 -4.82
CA LEU A 11 17.18 -10.78 -5.86
C LEU A 11 16.86 -9.33 -5.53
N LEU A 12 17.23 -8.40 -6.42
CA LEU A 12 16.92 -6.96 -6.29
C LEU A 12 15.98 -6.55 -7.41
N LEU A 13 14.78 -6.11 -7.04
CA LEU A 13 13.80 -5.55 -7.95
C LEU A 13 13.67 -4.05 -7.72
N ARG A 14 13.55 -3.29 -8.80
CA ARG A 14 13.30 -1.85 -8.76
C ARG A 14 12.09 -1.49 -9.58
N PHE A 15 11.17 -0.77 -8.97
CA PHE A 15 10.10 -0.07 -9.64
C PHE A 15 10.35 1.43 -9.61
N GLN A 16 10.15 2.06 -10.77
CA GLN A 16 10.17 3.51 -10.91
C GLN A 16 9.31 3.88 -12.12
N LYS A 17 8.51 4.94 -12.02
CA LYS A 17 7.74 5.43 -13.16
C LYS A 17 8.62 6.17 -14.16
N SER A 18 8.10 6.29 -15.37
CA SER A 18 8.70 7.10 -16.43
C SER A 18 8.69 8.58 -16.04
N LEU A 19 9.79 9.29 -16.30
CA LEU A 19 9.87 10.74 -16.10
C LEU A 19 9.13 11.54 -17.17
N TRP A 20 8.73 10.92 -18.28
CA TRP A 20 8.07 11.64 -19.37
C TRP A 20 6.76 12.31 -18.92
N GLY A 21 5.95 11.62 -18.11
CA GLY A 21 4.73 12.20 -17.53
C GLY A 21 5.04 13.35 -16.57
N VAL A 22 6.06 13.18 -15.72
CA VAL A 22 6.54 14.22 -14.79
C VAL A 22 7.00 15.46 -15.56
N LEU A 23 7.74 15.27 -16.65
CA LEU A 23 8.25 16.34 -17.50
C LEU A 23 7.11 17.05 -18.24
N LEU A 24 6.14 16.30 -18.76
CA LEU A 24 4.95 16.86 -19.39
C LEU A 24 4.15 17.73 -18.41
N ILE A 25 3.86 17.22 -17.21
CA ILE A 25 3.16 17.97 -16.14
C ILE A 25 3.95 19.22 -15.76
N SER A 26 5.27 19.09 -15.59
CA SER A 26 6.16 20.20 -15.22
C SER A 26 6.19 21.32 -16.25
N ILE A 27 6.12 20.99 -17.54
CA ILE A 27 6.19 21.97 -18.64
C ILE A 27 4.81 22.56 -18.99
N THR A 28 3.72 21.84 -18.70
CA THR A 28 2.37 22.26 -19.10
C THR A 28 1.55 22.79 -17.94
N LEU A 29 1.27 21.95 -16.94
CA LEU A 29 0.31 22.26 -15.87
C LEU A 29 0.86 23.26 -14.85
N ILE A 30 2.15 23.19 -14.52
CA ILE A 30 2.76 24.17 -13.61
C ILE A 30 2.75 25.58 -14.22
N PRO A 31 3.27 25.81 -15.44
CA PRO A 31 3.24 27.14 -16.05
C PRO A 31 1.83 27.64 -16.29
N PHE A 32 0.89 26.76 -16.65
CA PHE A 32 -0.51 27.13 -16.83
C PHE A 32 -1.17 27.53 -15.50
N GLY A 33 -0.91 26.80 -14.40
CA GLY A 33 -1.35 27.19 -13.07
C GLY A 33 -0.78 28.53 -12.61
N LEU A 34 0.53 28.77 -12.86
CA LEU A 34 1.17 30.06 -12.58
C LEU A 34 0.56 31.19 -13.42
N PHE A 35 0.26 30.92 -14.69
CA PHE A 35 -0.43 31.86 -15.56
C PHE A 35 -1.81 32.24 -15.02
N LEU A 36 -2.60 31.26 -14.54
CA LEU A 36 -3.90 31.54 -13.91
C LEU A 36 -3.76 32.37 -12.62
N CYS A 37 -2.75 32.11 -11.80
CA CYS A 37 -2.45 32.95 -10.64
C CYS A 37 -2.12 34.39 -11.05
N LEU A 38 -1.26 34.58 -12.04
CA LEU A 38 -0.88 35.91 -12.54
C LEU A 38 -2.06 36.64 -13.19
N LEU A 39 -2.83 35.95 -14.03
CA LEU A 39 -4.05 36.49 -14.64
C LEU A 39 -5.06 36.89 -13.56
N GLY A 40 -5.25 36.04 -12.57
CA GLY A 40 -6.09 36.30 -11.42
C GLY A 40 -5.66 37.54 -10.64
N LEU A 41 -4.37 37.74 -10.39
CA LEU A 41 -3.83 38.93 -9.74
C LEU A 41 -4.05 40.21 -10.54
N VAL A 42 -3.96 40.15 -11.87
CA VAL A 42 -4.26 41.30 -12.76
C VAL A 42 -5.76 41.62 -12.73
N LEU A 43 -6.61 40.59 -12.78
CA LEU A 43 -8.07 40.71 -12.75
C LEU A 43 -8.63 41.00 -11.35
N GLN A 44 -7.89 40.75 -10.27
CA GLN A 44 -8.33 40.96 -8.89
C GLN A 44 -8.57 42.44 -8.57
N ARG A 45 -8.01 43.34 -9.37
CA ARG A 45 -8.36 44.77 -9.35
C ARG A 45 -9.80 45.04 -9.81
N ALA A 46 -10.51 44.03 -10.33
CA ALA A 46 -11.75 44.22 -11.07
C ALA A 46 -12.97 43.38 -10.67
N ASP A 47 -12.90 42.30 -9.87
CA ASP A 47 -14.05 41.60 -9.19
C ASP A 47 -13.73 40.13 -8.76
N TYR A 48 -14.75 39.43 -8.24
CA TYR A 48 -14.85 37.98 -7.93
C TYR A 48 -14.18 37.01 -8.94
N PRO A 49 -14.20 37.22 -10.27
CA PRO A 49 -13.53 36.34 -11.23
C PRO A 49 -12.01 36.23 -11.04
N GLY A 50 -11.35 37.29 -10.55
CA GLY A 50 -9.92 37.27 -10.25
C GLY A 50 -9.58 36.32 -9.11
N ILE A 51 -10.43 36.26 -8.07
CA ILE A 51 -10.25 35.35 -6.93
C ILE A 51 -10.35 33.89 -7.38
N ILE A 52 -11.33 33.56 -8.22
CA ILE A 52 -11.51 32.20 -8.76
C ILE A 52 -10.25 31.78 -9.54
N ALA A 53 -9.73 32.64 -10.43
CA ALA A 53 -8.54 32.33 -11.21
C ALA A 53 -7.30 32.05 -10.34
N VAL A 54 -7.09 32.84 -9.28
CA VAL A 54 -5.99 32.59 -8.33
C VAL A 54 -6.16 31.25 -7.62
N VAL A 55 -7.35 30.95 -7.08
CA VAL A 55 -7.61 29.69 -6.37
C VAL A 55 -7.43 28.49 -7.30
N SER A 56 -7.99 28.54 -8.52
CA SER A 56 -7.81 27.47 -9.51
C SER A 56 -6.35 27.26 -9.89
N GLY A 57 -5.58 28.33 -10.05
CA GLY A 57 -4.14 28.27 -10.30
C GLY A 57 -3.39 27.54 -9.18
N TYR A 58 -3.62 27.92 -7.92
CA TYR A 58 -3.01 27.25 -6.76
C TYR A 58 -3.40 25.77 -6.65
N VAL A 59 -4.68 25.44 -6.84
CA VAL A 59 -5.15 24.05 -6.80
C VAL A 59 -4.46 23.21 -7.88
N MET A 60 -4.34 23.72 -9.10
CA MET A 60 -3.64 23.00 -10.17
C MET A 60 -2.15 22.82 -9.88
N ILE A 61 -1.48 23.85 -9.37
CA ILE A 61 -0.07 23.74 -8.98
C ILE A 61 0.09 22.68 -7.89
N ALA A 62 -0.76 22.71 -6.85
CA ALA A 62 -0.72 21.75 -5.75
C ALA A 62 -0.94 20.31 -6.24
N ILE A 63 -1.93 20.07 -7.11
CA ILE A 63 -2.19 18.75 -7.71
C ILE A 63 -1.01 18.31 -8.58
N SER A 64 -0.43 19.23 -9.37
CA SER A 64 0.70 18.95 -10.25
C SER A 64 1.94 18.54 -9.44
N LEU A 65 2.28 19.32 -8.41
CA LEU A 65 3.37 19.02 -7.49
C LEU A 65 3.15 17.69 -6.76
N HIS A 66 1.93 17.45 -6.25
CA HIS A 66 1.59 16.19 -5.62
C HIS A 66 1.80 14.98 -6.56
N THR A 67 1.37 15.12 -7.82
CA THR A 67 1.54 14.08 -8.84
C THR A 67 3.00 13.84 -9.17
N ILE A 68 3.79 14.91 -9.32
CA ILE A 68 5.25 14.82 -9.57
C ILE A 68 5.94 14.10 -8.41
N ILE A 69 5.64 14.47 -7.16
CA ILE A 69 6.21 13.83 -5.97
C ILE A 69 5.84 12.33 -5.97
N LYS A 70 4.58 11.99 -6.23
CA LYS A 70 4.13 10.59 -6.26
C LYS A 70 4.80 9.77 -7.38
N ASP A 71 4.98 10.36 -8.56
CA ASP A 71 5.52 9.68 -9.73
C ASP A 71 7.06 9.61 -9.76
N THR A 72 7.71 10.36 -8.88
CA THR A 72 9.18 10.34 -8.71
C THR A 72 9.63 9.37 -7.62
N GLU A 73 8.71 8.62 -7.03
CA GLU A 73 9.02 7.59 -6.07
C GLU A 73 9.69 6.38 -6.75
N ILE A 74 10.82 5.96 -6.19
CA ILE A 74 11.51 4.72 -6.48
C ILE A 74 11.18 3.73 -5.38
N THR A 75 10.87 2.50 -5.76
CA THR A 75 10.63 1.41 -4.83
C THR A 75 11.61 0.29 -5.12
N ASN A 76 12.36 -0.14 -4.11
CA ASN A 76 13.25 -1.29 -4.18
C ASN A 76 12.68 -2.44 -3.33
N TYR A 77 12.80 -3.65 -3.85
CA TYR A 77 12.52 -4.89 -3.14
C TYR A 77 13.77 -5.74 -3.18
N THR A 78 14.42 -5.92 -2.04
CA THR A 78 15.60 -6.77 -1.90
C THR A 78 15.21 -8.04 -1.16
N PHE A 79 15.38 -9.19 -1.81
CA PHE A 79 15.23 -10.49 -1.19
C PHE A 79 16.64 -11.05 -0.95
N ASP A 80 16.98 -11.34 0.30
CA ASP A 80 18.29 -11.82 0.75
C ASP A 80 18.10 -13.20 1.41
N LYS A 81 18.56 -14.26 0.73
CA LYS A 81 18.45 -15.63 1.24
C LYS A 81 19.33 -15.88 2.47
N PRO A 82 20.64 -15.54 2.46
CA PRO A 82 21.48 -15.70 3.64
C PRO A 82 20.92 -15.05 4.90
N LYS A 83 20.32 -13.87 4.78
CA LYS A 83 19.67 -13.17 5.91
C LYS A 83 18.24 -13.63 6.18
N ASN A 84 17.66 -14.44 5.31
CA ASN A 84 16.24 -14.80 5.31
C ASN A 84 15.34 -13.56 5.40
N SER A 85 15.67 -12.49 4.67
CA SER A 85 14.97 -11.21 4.79
C SER A 85 14.54 -10.61 3.46
N ILE A 86 13.43 -9.88 3.52
CA ILE A 86 12.89 -9.03 2.47
C ILE A 86 12.96 -7.60 2.99
N LEU A 87 13.79 -6.78 2.34
CA LEU A 87 13.86 -5.35 2.58
C LEU A 87 13.07 -4.63 1.49
N TRP A 88 12.04 -3.91 1.90
CA TRP A 88 11.25 -3.04 1.03
C TRP A 88 11.54 -1.58 1.36
N GLU A 89 12.04 -0.84 0.37
CA GLU A 89 12.35 0.59 0.48
C GLU A 89 11.54 1.42 -0.51
N ARG A 90 11.06 2.58 -0.05
CA ARG A 90 10.44 3.63 -0.87
C ARG A 90 11.20 4.93 -0.64
N GLN A 91 11.66 5.54 -1.72
CA GLN A 91 12.42 6.78 -1.69
C GLN A 91 11.91 7.72 -2.78
N ASN A 92 11.77 9.00 -2.46
CA ASN A 92 11.52 10.00 -3.50
C ASN A 92 12.86 10.42 -4.15
N ARG A 93 12.92 10.52 -5.48
CA ARG A 93 14.12 10.99 -6.19
C ARG A 93 14.62 12.36 -5.76
N PHE A 94 13.72 13.22 -5.28
CA PHE A 94 14.03 14.60 -4.90
C PHE A 94 14.15 14.78 -3.38
N GLU A 95 13.61 13.86 -2.57
CA GLU A 95 13.73 13.89 -1.11
C GLU A 95 14.57 12.70 -0.63
N ILE A 96 15.90 12.85 -0.72
CA ILE A 96 16.86 11.80 -0.33
C ILE A 96 16.75 11.47 1.17
N LEU A 97 16.30 12.42 2.01
CA LEU A 97 16.29 12.31 3.46
C LEU A 97 15.14 11.49 4.06
N HIS A 98 14.10 11.18 3.28
CA HIS A 98 12.90 10.47 3.77
C HIS A 98 12.72 9.12 3.08
N THR A 99 13.70 8.22 3.24
CA THR A 99 13.53 6.82 2.84
C THR A 99 12.64 6.11 3.85
N LYS A 100 11.56 5.51 3.36
CA LYS A 100 10.69 4.63 4.15
C LYS A 100 11.09 3.19 3.89
N SER A 101 11.35 2.41 4.93
CA SER A 101 11.77 1.02 4.77
C SER A 101 11.10 0.10 5.78
N VAL A 102 10.86 -1.14 5.37
CA VAL A 102 10.45 -2.23 6.26
C VAL A 102 11.22 -3.48 5.86
N GLU A 103 11.78 -4.16 6.87
CA GLU A 103 12.45 -5.44 6.70
C GLU A 103 11.69 -6.52 7.47
N PHE A 104 11.49 -7.66 6.83
CA PHE A 104 10.75 -8.78 7.41
C PHE A 104 11.24 -10.11 6.83
N PRO A 105 11.02 -11.24 7.52
CA PRO A 105 11.58 -12.51 7.09
C PRO A 105 10.97 -13.03 5.78
N CYS A 106 11.72 -13.77 4.96
CA CYS A 106 11.18 -14.34 3.73
C CYS A 106 10.12 -15.43 4.00
N HIS A 107 10.32 -16.23 5.04
CA HIS A 107 9.49 -17.41 5.34
C HIS A 107 8.05 -17.07 5.75
N ILE A 108 7.74 -15.82 6.10
CA ILE A 108 6.34 -15.41 6.37
C ILE A 108 5.52 -15.27 5.10
N ILE A 109 6.13 -15.39 3.91
CA ILE A 109 5.46 -15.38 2.62
C ILE A 109 5.11 -16.81 2.23
N SER A 110 3.82 -17.11 2.10
CA SER A 110 3.33 -18.44 1.72
C SER A 110 3.14 -18.64 0.22
N GLY A 111 3.17 -17.56 -0.57
CA GLY A 111 3.06 -17.65 -2.02
C GLY A 111 2.92 -16.30 -2.69
N ILE A 112 2.77 -16.36 -4.01
CA ILE A 112 2.61 -15.18 -4.86
C ILE A 112 1.62 -15.46 -5.98
N GLU A 113 0.78 -14.47 -6.29
CA GLU A 113 -0.19 -14.51 -7.38
C GLU A 113 -0.15 -13.22 -8.19
N VAL A 114 -0.94 -13.16 -9.26
CA VAL A 114 -1.16 -11.93 -10.04
C VAL A 114 -2.64 -11.59 -9.98
N GLU A 115 -2.96 -10.35 -9.62
CA GLU A 115 -4.33 -9.86 -9.57
C GLU A 115 -4.52 -8.73 -10.58
N ASP A 116 -5.69 -8.75 -11.22
CA ASP A 116 -6.17 -7.68 -12.06
C ASP A 116 -6.90 -6.64 -11.21
N VAL A 117 -6.48 -5.39 -11.34
CA VAL A 117 -7.12 -4.23 -10.72
C VAL A 117 -7.78 -3.45 -11.83
N SER A 118 -9.11 -3.52 -11.89
CA SER A 118 -9.92 -2.68 -12.77
C SER A 118 -9.98 -1.27 -12.19
N GLY A 119 -9.46 -0.30 -12.94
CA GLY A 119 -9.62 1.11 -12.62
C GLY A 119 -11.03 1.60 -12.94
N SER A 120 -11.47 2.66 -12.25
CA SER A 120 -12.75 3.35 -12.51
C SER A 120 -12.87 3.91 -13.94
N GLU A 121 -11.76 4.01 -14.66
CA GLU A 121 -11.67 4.51 -16.04
C GLU A 121 -11.59 3.39 -17.10
N GLY A 122 -11.88 2.14 -16.73
CA GLY A 122 -12.01 1.02 -17.69
C GLY A 122 -10.69 0.36 -18.12
N GLY A 123 -9.55 0.78 -17.57
CA GLY A 123 -8.26 0.10 -17.76
C GLY A 123 -8.07 -1.03 -16.74
N ILE A 124 -7.59 -2.19 -17.19
CA ILE A 124 -7.17 -3.31 -16.32
C ILE A 124 -5.65 -3.23 -16.15
N ALA A 125 -5.18 -3.16 -14.90
CA ALA A 125 -3.76 -3.21 -14.57
C ALA A 125 -3.46 -4.44 -13.73
N PHE A 126 -2.34 -5.11 -14.01
CA PHE A 126 -1.96 -6.36 -13.35
C PHE A 126 -0.77 -6.15 -12.40
N TYR A 127 -0.86 -6.71 -11.20
CA TYR A 127 0.15 -6.57 -10.16
C TYR A 127 0.51 -7.92 -9.54
N PRO A 128 1.81 -8.21 -9.31
CA PRO A 128 2.20 -9.30 -8.42
C PRO A 128 1.70 -9.02 -7.01
N ARG A 129 1.23 -10.05 -6.31
CA ARG A 129 0.65 -9.94 -4.98
C ARG A 129 1.25 -11.03 -4.08
N LEU A 130 1.95 -10.62 -3.03
CA LEU A 130 2.52 -11.54 -2.05
C LEU A 130 1.46 -11.93 -1.03
N ILE A 131 1.49 -13.17 -0.54
CA ILE A 131 0.55 -13.73 0.43
C ILE A 131 1.31 -14.02 1.73
N LEU A 132 0.82 -13.49 2.87
CA LEU A 132 1.36 -13.78 4.19
C LEU A 132 0.80 -15.09 4.75
N ALA A 133 1.67 -15.94 5.30
CA ALA A 133 1.34 -17.31 5.70
C ALA A 133 0.28 -17.42 6.81
N SER A 134 0.35 -16.60 7.85
CA SER A 134 -0.47 -16.79 9.06
C SER A 134 -1.89 -16.21 8.97
N ILE A 135 -2.10 -15.22 8.11
CA ILE A 135 -3.37 -14.48 8.04
C ILE A 135 -3.90 -14.32 6.61
N TYR A 136 -3.17 -14.84 5.62
CA TYR A 136 -3.51 -14.73 4.20
C TYR A 136 -3.74 -13.29 3.74
N TRP A 137 -3.20 -12.32 4.48
CA TRP A 137 -3.21 -10.94 4.04
C TRP A 137 -2.27 -10.81 2.85
N ARG A 138 -2.71 -9.99 1.90
CA ARG A 138 -2.06 -9.90 0.62
C ARG A 138 -1.84 -8.46 0.24
N PHE A 139 -0.63 -8.17 -0.18
CA PHE A 139 -0.24 -6.83 -0.59
C PHE A 139 0.41 -6.86 -1.97
N TYR A 140 0.14 -5.83 -2.75
CA TYR A 140 0.64 -5.72 -4.11
C TYR A 140 2.12 -5.32 -4.11
N LEU A 141 2.83 -5.70 -5.15
CA LEU A 141 4.11 -5.11 -5.52
C LEU A 141 3.86 -4.09 -6.64
N LYS A 142 4.56 -2.96 -6.60
CA LYS A 142 4.43 -1.96 -7.65
C LYS A 142 4.89 -2.54 -9.00
N SER A 143 4.05 -2.40 -10.00
CA SER A 143 4.29 -2.89 -11.37
C SER A 143 3.97 -1.81 -12.39
N ASP A 144 4.37 -2.06 -13.63
CA ASP A 144 3.99 -1.25 -14.79
C ASP A 144 2.55 -1.51 -15.27
N GLY A 145 1.85 -2.45 -14.63
CA GLY A 145 0.46 -2.81 -14.93
C GLY A 145 0.31 -3.81 -16.08
N SER A 146 1.39 -4.22 -16.74
CA SER A 146 1.34 -5.25 -17.79
C SER A 146 1.21 -6.65 -17.20
N TYR A 147 0.29 -7.45 -17.73
CA TYR A 147 0.08 -8.84 -17.31
C TYR A 147 1.36 -9.67 -17.46
N GLU A 148 2.01 -9.62 -18.63
CA GLU A 148 3.22 -10.39 -18.91
C GLU A 148 4.36 -10.05 -17.95
N SER A 149 4.55 -8.75 -17.68
CA SER A 149 5.53 -8.24 -16.72
C SER A 149 5.23 -8.73 -15.31
N ALA A 150 3.97 -8.62 -14.86
CA ALA A 150 3.54 -9.07 -13.54
C ALA A 150 3.75 -10.58 -13.35
N VAL A 151 3.36 -11.40 -14.33
CA VAL A 151 3.53 -12.87 -14.30
C VAL A 151 5.02 -13.25 -14.30
N SER A 152 5.83 -12.63 -15.16
CA SER A 152 7.26 -12.92 -15.24
C SER A 152 7.96 -12.64 -13.91
N ILE A 153 7.65 -11.49 -13.29
CA ILE A 153 8.15 -11.13 -11.97
C ILE A 153 7.66 -12.12 -10.92
N ALA A 154 6.36 -12.44 -10.90
CA ALA A 154 5.78 -13.32 -9.88
C ALA A 154 6.46 -14.69 -9.89
N LYS A 155 6.66 -15.27 -11.08
CA LYS A 155 7.40 -16.53 -11.26
C LYS A 155 8.85 -16.42 -10.81
N THR A 156 9.51 -15.30 -11.10
CA THR A 156 10.91 -15.07 -10.68
C THR A 156 11.03 -15.03 -9.16
N ILE A 157 10.14 -14.31 -8.48
CA ILE A 157 10.10 -14.24 -7.01
C ILE A 157 9.78 -15.63 -6.43
N ALA A 158 8.80 -16.33 -6.99
CA ALA A 158 8.41 -17.67 -6.55
C ALA A 158 9.58 -18.65 -6.61
N GLN A 159 10.26 -18.70 -7.76
CA GLN A 159 11.45 -19.54 -7.95
C GLN A 159 12.59 -19.13 -7.03
N PHE A 160 12.80 -17.83 -6.82
CA PHE A 160 13.84 -17.35 -5.92
C PHE A 160 13.54 -17.77 -4.48
N LEU A 161 12.34 -17.54 -3.97
CA LEU A 161 11.96 -17.84 -2.59
C LEU A 161 11.62 -19.31 -2.33
N ASP A 162 11.54 -20.14 -3.36
CA ASP A 162 11.07 -21.53 -3.28
C ASP A 162 9.65 -21.64 -2.69
N ILE A 163 8.75 -20.78 -3.18
CA ILE A 163 7.34 -20.69 -2.78
C ILE A 163 6.42 -20.92 -3.98
N PRO A 164 5.16 -21.35 -3.77
CA PRO A 164 4.22 -21.53 -4.87
C PRO A 164 3.87 -20.22 -5.59
N TYR A 165 3.82 -20.30 -6.92
CA TYR A 165 3.16 -19.32 -7.77
C TYR A 165 1.76 -19.81 -8.13
N PHE A 166 0.73 -19.03 -7.80
CA PHE A 166 -0.66 -19.35 -8.14
C PHE A 166 -1.04 -18.66 -9.45
N ALA A 167 -1.24 -19.46 -10.50
CA ALA A 167 -1.61 -18.97 -11.84
C ALA A 167 -3.06 -18.45 -11.90
N ASN A 168 -3.93 -19.10 -11.14
CA ASN A 168 -5.27 -18.60 -10.81
C ASN A 168 -5.22 -18.02 -9.40
N LYS A 169 -6.16 -17.13 -9.05
CA LYS A 169 -6.30 -16.63 -7.69
C LYS A 169 -6.30 -17.81 -6.73
N SER A 170 -5.37 -17.81 -5.77
CA SER A 170 -5.20 -18.92 -4.85
C SER A 170 -6.53 -19.23 -4.18
N GLU A 171 -6.85 -20.52 -4.01
CA GLU A 171 -7.99 -20.94 -3.17
C GLU A 171 -7.81 -20.52 -1.71
N ALA A 172 -6.57 -20.15 -1.34
CA ALA A 172 -6.33 -19.45 -0.10
C ALA A 172 -7.22 -18.19 -0.03
N PRO A 173 -7.91 -17.94 1.08
CA PRO A 173 -8.90 -16.87 1.16
C PRO A 173 -8.26 -15.49 1.02
N THR A 174 -8.86 -14.58 0.23
CA THR A 174 -8.33 -13.23 -0.12
C THR A 174 -7.86 -12.39 1.10
N SER A 175 -8.44 -12.65 2.26
CA SER A 175 -7.85 -12.50 3.60
C SER A 175 -8.74 -13.26 4.61
N THR A 176 -8.23 -13.60 5.80
CA THR A 176 -9.09 -14.09 6.91
C THR A 176 -10.20 -13.09 7.24
N ILE A 177 -9.96 -11.80 7.02
CA ILE A 177 -10.93 -10.73 7.24
C ILE A 177 -11.95 -10.63 6.11
N ASP A 178 -11.58 -10.76 4.84
CA ASP A 178 -12.55 -10.82 3.73
C ASP A 178 -13.48 -12.03 3.86
N MET A 179 -12.96 -13.18 4.32
CA MET A 179 -13.81 -14.33 4.65
C MET A 179 -14.63 -14.12 5.93
N LYS A 180 -14.08 -13.55 7.00
CA LYS A 180 -14.91 -13.19 8.18
C LYS A 180 -16.03 -12.22 7.76
N ILE A 181 -15.71 -11.21 6.94
CA ILE A 181 -16.65 -10.25 6.36
C ILE A 181 -17.68 -10.92 5.46
N MET A 182 -17.30 -11.85 4.59
CA MET A 182 -18.26 -12.48 3.68
C MET A 182 -19.05 -13.63 4.33
N ALA A 183 -18.44 -14.42 5.22
CA ALA A 183 -19.04 -15.61 5.83
C ALA A 183 -19.88 -15.29 7.08
N ASN A 184 -19.55 -14.24 7.82
CA ASN A 184 -20.31 -13.84 9.02
C ASN A 184 -21.27 -12.67 8.76
N ARG A 185 -21.41 -12.23 7.50
CA ARG A 185 -22.36 -11.20 7.11
C ARG A 185 -23.75 -11.79 7.06
N GLU A 186 -24.68 -11.18 7.78
CA GLU A 186 -26.08 -11.56 7.70
C GLU A 186 -26.63 -11.29 6.29
N PRO A 187 -27.55 -12.14 5.77
CA PRO A 187 -28.18 -11.89 4.50
C PRO A 187 -28.78 -10.47 4.43
N GLY A 188 -28.26 -9.63 3.53
CA GLY A 188 -28.74 -8.24 3.33
C GLY A 188 -28.00 -7.15 4.10
N GLN A 189 -27.16 -7.48 5.10
CA GLN A 189 -26.26 -6.51 5.76
C GLN A 189 -25.30 -5.92 4.72
N SER A 190 -24.75 -4.70 4.84
CA SER A 190 -23.70 -4.21 3.92
C SER A 190 -22.29 -4.56 4.43
N SER A 191 -21.26 -4.57 3.56
CA SER A 191 -19.87 -4.79 4.00
C SER A 191 -19.39 -3.70 4.97
N TRP A 192 -19.86 -2.47 4.77
CA TRP A 192 -19.62 -1.34 5.65
C TRP A 192 -20.21 -1.55 7.05
N GLN A 193 -21.50 -1.92 7.11
CA GLN A 193 -22.18 -2.16 8.38
C GLN A 193 -21.59 -3.37 9.13
N TYR A 194 -21.12 -4.39 8.41
CA TYR A 194 -20.39 -5.49 9.03
C TYR A 194 -19.08 -5.01 9.68
N LEU A 195 -18.29 -4.20 8.97
CA LEU A 195 -17.03 -3.66 9.48
C LEU A 195 -17.25 -2.77 10.71
N GLU A 196 -18.29 -1.95 10.73
CA GLU A 196 -18.67 -1.15 11.92
C GLU A 196 -18.96 -2.06 13.12
N ASN A 197 -19.81 -3.08 12.95
CA ASN A 197 -20.12 -4.03 14.01
C ASN A 197 -18.89 -4.79 14.51
N GLN A 198 -17.95 -5.15 13.62
CA GLN A 198 -16.71 -5.81 14.02
C GLN A 198 -15.80 -4.88 14.82
N VAL A 199 -15.67 -3.63 14.41
CA VAL A 199 -14.88 -2.63 15.18
C VAL A 199 -15.48 -2.46 16.57
N GLU A 200 -16.80 -2.32 16.69
CA GLU A 200 -17.48 -2.20 17.99
C GLU A 200 -17.27 -3.44 18.87
N LEU A 201 -17.44 -4.63 18.31
CA LEU A 201 -17.21 -5.90 19.02
C LEU A 201 -15.76 -6.02 19.52
N LEU A 202 -14.78 -5.73 18.66
CA LEU A 202 -13.37 -5.81 19.00
C LEU A 202 -12.98 -4.77 20.06
N GLN A 203 -13.57 -3.57 20.02
CA GLN A 203 -13.40 -2.57 21.06
C GLN A 203 -13.93 -3.06 22.42
N GLN A 204 -15.15 -3.64 22.46
CA GLN A 204 -15.70 -4.23 23.68
C GLN A 204 -14.84 -5.39 24.21
N GLN A 205 -14.34 -6.26 23.34
CA GLN A 205 -13.44 -7.34 23.74
C GLN A 205 -12.13 -6.79 24.31
N LEU A 206 -11.61 -5.70 23.75
CA LEU A 206 -10.39 -5.05 24.21
C LEU A 206 -10.57 -4.40 25.60
N GLU A 207 -11.76 -3.96 25.97
CA GLU A 207 -12.05 -3.47 27.33
C GLU A 207 -11.84 -4.57 28.38
N HIS A 208 -12.19 -5.81 28.05
CA HIS A 208 -12.01 -6.98 28.94
C HIS A 208 -10.64 -7.63 28.80
N HIS A 209 -9.99 -7.49 27.64
CA HIS A 209 -8.71 -8.12 27.31
C HIS A 209 -7.72 -7.13 26.68
N PRO A 210 -7.28 -6.09 27.41
CA PRO A 210 -6.53 -4.96 26.84
C PRO A 210 -5.12 -5.31 26.33
N ASN A 211 -4.60 -6.48 26.66
CA ASN A 211 -3.26 -6.95 26.26
C ASN A 211 -3.34 -8.16 25.32
N ASP A 212 -4.46 -8.33 24.62
CA ASP A 212 -4.61 -9.37 23.61
C ASP A 212 -4.07 -8.87 22.25
N PRO A 213 -2.95 -9.43 21.74
CA PRO A 213 -2.35 -9.01 20.48
C PRO A 213 -3.24 -9.34 19.28
N ASP A 214 -4.04 -10.41 19.35
CA ASP A 214 -4.89 -10.83 18.24
C ASP A 214 -6.05 -9.85 18.09
N ILE A 215 -6.65 -9.39 19.20
CA ILE A 215 -7.69 -8.35 19.18
C ILE A 215 -7.11 -7.03 18.64
N HIS A 216 -5.92 -6.62 19.09
CA HIS A 216 -5.24 -5.43 18.56
C HIS A 216 -4.98 -5.54 17.05
N GLN A 217 -4.53 -6.70 16.58
CA GLN A 217 -4.27 -6.91 15.16
C GLN A 217 -5.57 -6.86 14.35
N ASP A 218 -6.60 -7.62 14.75
CA ASP A 218 -7.88 -7.68 14.05
C ASP A 218 -8.59 -6.30 14.05
N LEU A 219 -8.49 -5.53 15.14
CA LEU A 219 -9.05 -4.18 15.23
C LEU A 219 -8.30 -3.22 14.31
N GLY A 220 -6.97 -3.27 14.30
CA GLY A 220 -6.16 -2.43 13.41
C GLY A 220 -6.49 -2.67 11.92
N ILE A 221 -6.67 -3.93 11.54
CA ILE A 221 -7.04 -4.27 10.16
C ILE A 221 -8.49 -3.87 9.85
N SER A 222 -9.43 -4.11 10.77
CA SER A 222 -10.84 -3.75 10.59
C SER A 222 -11.03 -2.25 10.44
N LEU A 223 -10.36 -1.44 11.26
CA LEU A 223 -10.33 0.02 11.16
C LEU A 223 -9.78 0.49 9.81
N TYR A 224 -8.71 -0.13 9.32
CA TYR A 224 -8.15 0.18 7.99
C TYR A 224 -9.15 -0.10 6.88
N TYR A 225 -9.82 -1.26 6.89
CA TYR A 225 -10.82 -1.59 5.87
C TYR A 225 -12.10 -0.78 5.99
N LEU A 226 -12.51 -0.42 7.21
CA LEU A 226 -13.64 0.45 7.45
C LEU A 226 -13.38 1.79 6.78
N ASN A 227 -12.40 2.58 7.19
CA ASN A 227 -12.11 3.81 6.47
C ASN A 227 -10.62 4.17 6.53
N ARG A 228 -9.91 3.87 5.44
CA ARG A 228 -8.48 4.13 5.27
C ARG A 228 -8.07 5.58 5.44
N CYS A 229 -8.99 6.54 5.27
CA CYS A 229 -8.68 7.97 5.42
C CYS A 229 -8.88 8.42 6.87
N ILE A 230 -9.97 7.98 7.51
CA ILE A 230 -10.37 8.43 8.85
C ILE A 230 -9.61 7.67 9.93
N HIS A 231 -9.64 6.33 9.89
CA HIS A 231 -9.16 5.48 10.98
C HIS A 231 -7.69 5.07 10.86
N ARG A 232 -6.95 5.60 9.88
CA ARG A 232 -5.56 5.18 9.61
C ARG A 232 -4.64 5.28 10.82
N LYS A 233 -4.70 6.39 11.55
CA LYS A 233 -3.83 6.61 12.71
C LYS A 233 -4.14 5.60 13.82
N GLU A 234 -5.42 5.38 14.06
CA GLU A 234 -5.92 4.42 15.05
C GLU A 234 -5.51 2.98 14.67
N ALA A 235 -5.72 2.60 13.40
CA ALA A 235 -5.29 1.32 12.85
C ALA A 235 -3.78 1.07 13.06
N VAL A 236 -2.94 2.06 12.76
CA VAL A 236 -1.49 2.01 12.98
C VAL A 236 -1.16 1.83 14.46
N THR A 237 -1.83 2.55 15.37
CA THR A 237 -1.62 2.41 16.82
C THR A 237 -1.93 1.00 17.30
N HIS A 238 -3.06 0.41 16.87
CA HIS A 238 -3.42 -0.94 17.27
C HIS A 238 -2.44 -1.98 16.72
N LEU A 239 -1.98 -1.85 15.47
CA LEU A 239 -0.98 -2.77 14.90
C LEU A 239 0.39 -2.66 15.56
N GLN A 240 0.81 -1.46 15.96
CA GLN A 240 2.03 -1.28 16.76
C GLN A 240 1.92 -1.92 18.14
N GLN A 241 0.73 -1.86 18.75
CA GLN A 241 0.50 -2.53 20.02
C GLN A 241 0.47 -4.05 19.86
N ALA A 242 -0.14 -4.57 18.78
CA ALA A 242 -0.08 -5.99 18.44
C ALA A 242 1.36 -6.47 18.26
N GLU A 243 2.18 -5.73 17.49
CA GLU A 243 3.61 -6.03 17.30
C GLU A 243 4.34 -6.17 18.64
N ARG A 244 4.23 -5.17 19.52
CA ARG A 244 4.87 -5.20 20.86
C ARG A 244 4.41 -6.39 21.71
N LEU A 245 3.12 -6.70 21.67
CA LEU A 245 2.55 -7.80 22.45
C LEU A 245 2.97 -9.16 21.89
N PHE A 246 3.06 -9.35 20.57
CA PHE A 246 3.61 -10.57 19.97
C PHE A 246 5.10 -10.72 20.28
N GLU A 247 5.89 -9.64 20.21
CA GLU A 247 7.30 -9.65 20.62
C GLU A 247 7.46 -10.07 22.08
N SER A 248 6.62 -9.54 22.98
CA SER A 248 6.64 -9.93 24.40
C SER A 248 6.27 -11.40 24.66
N ARG A 249 5.60 -12.04 23.70
CA ARG A 249 5.22 -13.46 23.74
C ARG A 249 6.16 -14.35 22.92
N GLU A 250 7.26 -13.78 22.40
CA GLU A 250 8.23 -14.46 21.54
C GLU A 250 7.63 -15.02 20.22
N ASP A 251 6.51 -14.45 19.76
CA ASP A 251 5.90 -14.77 18.46
C ASP A 251 6.46 -13.85 17.37
N SER A 252 7.66 -14.17 16.89
CA SER A 252 8.40 -13.36 15.91
C SER A 252 7.67 -13.17 14.59
N ASP A 253 6.92 -14.20 14.18
CA ASP A 253 6.28 -14.23 12.86
C ASP A 253 5.07 -13.31 12.85
N ARG A 254 4.21 -13.38 13.88
CA ARG A 254 3.08 -12.45 14.01
C ARG A 254 3.54 -11.02 14.28
N ALA A 255 4.61 -10.83 15.05
CA ALA A 255 5.24 -9.51 15.22
C ALA A 255 5.70 -8.94 13.87
N ALA A 256 6.40 -9.74 13.05
CA ALA A 256 6.84 -9.32 11.72
C ALA A 256 5.65 -8.99 10.79
N ILE A 257 4.57 -9.77 10.84
CA ILE A 257 3.34 -9.50 10.09
C ILE A 257 2.73 -8.15 10.51
N ALA A 258 2.58 -7.90 11.82
CA ALA A 258 2.06 -6.64 12.35
C ALA A 258 2.94 -5.43 11.94
N ARG A 259 4.27 -5.61 11.94
CA ARG A 259 5.23 -4.60 11.47
C ARG A 259 5.04 -4.27 9.99
N VAL A 260 4.92 -5.30 9.14
CA VAL A 260 4.68 -5.12 7.70
C VAL A 260 3.35 -4.40 7.46
N MET A 261 2.28 -4.81 8.14
CA MET A 261 0.97 -4.15 8.06
C MET A 261 1.05 -2.68 8.47
N THR A 262 1.69 -2.40 9.61
CA THR A 262 1.94 -1.05 10.11
C THR A 262 2.65 -0.20 9.07
N ALA A 263 3.76 -0.70 8.51
CA ALA A 263 4.52 0.00 7.49
C ALA A 263 3.64 0.32 6.27
N LEU A 264 2.97 -0.67 5.69
CA LEU A 264 2.18 -0.48 4.48
C LEU A 264 0.98 0.47 4.67
N ILE A 265 0.26 0.36 5.79
CA ILE A 265 -0.82 1.28 6.13
C ILE A 265 -0.27 2.70 6.38
N SER A 266 0.88 2.81 7.05
CA SER A 266 1.54 4.10 7.28
C SER A 266 2.12 4.72 6.00
N TRP A 267 2.31 3.97 4.93
CA TRP A 267 2.88 4.49 3.68
C TRP A 267 1.83 4.97 2.68
N ASN A 268 0.54 4.92 3.03
CA ASN A 268 -0.58 5.08 2.09
C ASN A 268 -0.42 4.09 0.92
N TYR A 269 -0.47 2.79 1.24
CA TYR A 269 -0.95 1.82 0.27
C TYR A 269 -2.44 2.04 -0.03
#